data_AF-A0A369K9A7-F1
#
_entry.id   AF-A0A369K9A7-F1
#
_cell.length_a   1.000
_cell.length_b   1.000
_cell.length_c   1.000
_cell.angle_alpha   90.00
_cell.angle_beta   90.00
_cell.angle_gamma   90.00
#
_symmetry.space_group_name_H-M   'P 1'
#
loop_
_entity.id
_entity.type
_entity.pdbx_description
1 polymer ?
#
loop_
_entity_poly.entity_id
_entity_poly.type
_entity_poly.pdbx_seq_one_letter_code
_entity_poly.pdbx_strand_id
1 'polypeptide(L)'
;MSGTLEEPFFPKRAKRLIRIGEETGSLGEMLLKISELYKELLDQKLLRMTTLLQPTILVFMGAVVGLIIVSVLLPLTDVSSLSDI
;
A
#
# COMPACT_ATOMS: atom_id res chain seq x y z
N MET A 1 29.71 -17.25 -1.85
CA MET A 1 28.63 -16.48 -1.20
C MET A 1 28.15 -15.43 -2.20
N SER A 2 27.07 -15.70 -2.94
CA SER A 2 26.63 -14.80 -4.02
C SER A 2 25.99 -13.55 -3.42
N GLY A 3 26.68 -12.42 -3.57
CA GLY A 3 26.09 -11.10 -3.34
C GLY A 3 24.98 -10.90 -4.36
N THR A 4 23.72 -11.05 -3.94
CA THR A 4 22.60 -10.59 -4.74
C THR A 4 22.63 -9.07 -4.69
N LEU A 5 23.18 -8.44 -5.72
CA LEU A 5 22.93 -7.03 -5.99
C LEU A 5 21.42 -6.86 -6.08
N GLU A 6 20.84 -6.34 -5.01
CA GLU A 6 19.44 -5.96 -4.93
C GLU A 6 19.29 -4.71 -5.79
N GLU A 7 19.22 -4.92 -7.10
CA GLU A 7 18.80 -3.89 -8.03
C GLU A 7 17.34 -3.59 -7.67
N PRO A 8 17.03 -2.43 -7.05
CA PRO A 8 15.66 -2.10 -6.67
C PRO A 8 14.73 -2.05 -7.89
N PHE A 9 15.34 -1.87 -9.06
CA PHE A 9 14.68 -1.77 -10.34
C PHE A 9 14.72 -3.03 -11.18
N PHE A 10 15.46 -4.10 -10.87
CA PHE A 10 15.55 -5.30 -11.71
C PHE A 10 15.24 -6.59 -10.92
N PRO A 11 14.11 -7.27 -11.18
CA PRO A 11 13.74 -8.48 -10.45
C PRO A 11 14.87 -9.50 -10.55
N LYS A 12 15.22 -10.15 -9.44
CA LYS A 12 16.28 -11.19 -9.39
C LYS A 12 16.05 -12.30 -10.43
N ARG A 13 14.79 -12.51 -10.85
CA ARG A 13 14.37 -13.48 -11.88
C ARG A 13 14.56 -12.98 -13.32
N ALA A 14 14.57 -11.67 -13.58
CA ALA A 14 14.67 -11.11 -14.93
C ALA A 14 16.00 -11.44 -15.62
N LYS A 15 17.13 -11.39 -14.89
CA LYS A 15 18.45 -11.78 -15.44
C LYS A 15 18.47 -13.23 -15.94
N ARG A 16 17.75 -14.13 -15.26
CA ARG A 16 17.63 -15.54 -15.65
C ARG A 16 16.79 -15.71 -16.90
N LEU A 17 15.67 -14.97 -17.00
CA LEU A 17 14.81 -14.99 -18.18
C LEU A 17 15.51 -14.45 -19.42
N ILE A 18 16.30 -13.37 -19.28
CA ILE A 18 17.13 -12.84 -20.38
C ILE A 18 18.11 -13.90 -20.86
N ARG A 19 18.86 -14.52 -19.93
CA ARG A 19 19.83 -15.57 -20.27
C ARG A 19 19.20 -16.76 -20.98
N ILE A 20 18.04 -17.22 -20.50
CA ILE A 20 17.29 -18.32 -21.15
C ILE A 20 16.87 -17.89 -22.56
N GLY A 21 16.35 -16.67 -22.72
CA GLY A 21 15.90 -16.17 -24.02
C GLY A 21 17.03 -15.97 -25.02
N GLU A 22 18.24 -15.64 -24.57
CA GLU A 22 19.44 -15.62 -25.43
C GLU A 22 19.88 -17.04 -25.81
N GLU A 23 19.90 -17.98 -24.87
CA GLU A 23 20.29 -19.39 -25.09
C GLU A 23 19.30 -20.13 -26.01
N THR A 24 18.01 -19.81 -25.97
CA THR A 24 16.96 -20.46 -26.78
C THR A 24 16.54 -19.64 -28.01
N GLY A 25 17.13 -18.47 -28.23
CA GLY A 25 16.73 -17.55 -29.32
C GLY A 25 15.33 -16.95 -29.15
N SER A 26 14.71 -17.05 -27.97
CA SER A 26 13.36 -16.55 -27.67
C SER A 26 13.35 -15.32 -26.76
N LEU A 27 14.38 -14.46 -26.87
CA LEU A 27 14.54 -13.25 -26.07
C LEU A 27 13.29 -12.35 -26.05
N GLY A 28 12.62 -12.19 -27.19
CA GLY A 28 11.38 -11.41 -27.29
C GLY A 28 10.27 -11.92 -26.36
N GLU A 29 10.08 -13.23 -26.29
CA GLU A 29 9.09 -13.85 -25.40
C GLU A 29 9.49 -13.70 -23.92
N MET A 30 10.78 -13.82 -23.62
CA MET A 30 11.28 -13.65 -22.26
C MET A 30 11.16 -12.20 -21.77
N LEU A 31 11.33 -11.21 -22.65
CA LEU A 31 11.10 -9.79 -22.31
C LEU A 31 9.62 -9.50 -22.00
N LEU A 32 8.68 -10.14 -22.70
CA LEU A 32 7.25 -10.04 -22.38
C LEU A 32 6.94 -10.60 -20.98
N LYS A 33 7.49 -11.78 -20.64
CA LYS A 33 7.40 -12.34 -19.28
C LYS A 33 7.99 -11.44 -18.20
N ILE A 34 9.07 -10.72 -18.52
CA ILE A 34 9.64 -9.73 -17.60
C ILE A 34 8.66 -8.57 -17.40
N SER A 35 8.07 -8.03 -18.46
CA SER A 35 7.04 -6.99 -18.36
C SER A 35 5.86 -7.41 -17.47
N GLU A 36 5.35 -8.62 -17.66
CA GLU A 36 4.27 -9.20 -16.82
C GLU A 36 4.68 -9.29 -15.35
N LEU A 37 5.90 -9.74 -15.07
CA LEU A 37 6.45 -9.78 -13.71
C LEU A 37 6.47 -8.39 -13.05
N TYR A 38 6.86 -7.34 -13.74
CA TYR A 38 6.84 -5.98 -13.17
C TYR A 38 5.42 -5.48 -12.93
N LYS A 39 4.50 -5.79 -13.85
CA LYS A 39 3.10 -5.41 -13.68
C LYS A 39 2.52 -6.04 -12.41
N GLU A 40 2.80 -7.32 -12.19
CA GLU A 40 2.35 -8.04 -10.99
C GLU A 40 2.98 -7.47 -9.70
N LEU A 41 4.27 -7.12 -9.74
CA LEU A 41 4.94 -6.46 -8.61
C LEU A 41 4.39 -5.05 -8.34
N LEU A 42 4.05 -4.31 -9.39
CA LEU A 42 3.46 -2.98 -9.29
C LEU A 42 2.05 -3.08 -8.68
N ASP A 43 1.22 -4.00 -9.16
CA ASP A 43 -0.13 -4.22 -8.64
C ASP A 43 -0.09 -4.62 -7.15
N GLN A 44 0.84 -5.50 -6.75
CA GLN A 44 1.06 -5.85 -5.35
C GLN A 44 1.50 -4.64 -4.50
N LYS A 45 2.37 -3.78 -5.06
CA LYS A 45 2.82 -2.56 -4.37
C LYS A 45 1.67 -1.57 -4.20
N LEU A 46 0.87 -1.35 -5.24
CA LEU A 46 -0.32 -0.50 -5.21
C LEU A 46 -1.36 -1.01 -4.22
N LEU A 47 -1.57 -2.33 -4.17
CA LEU A 47 -2.45 -2.95 -3.19
C LEU A 47 -1.97 -2.64 -1.77
N ARG A 48 -0.69 -2.88 -1.46
CA ARG A 48 -0.12 -2.57 -0.15
C ARG A 48 -0.21 -1.08 0.20
N MET A 49 0.04 -0.19 -0.75
CA MET A 49 -0.09 1.25 -0.54
C MET A 49 -1.53 1.64 -0.19
N THR A 50 -2.50 1.09 -0.93
CA THR A 50 -3.94 1.32 -0.67
C THR A 50 -4.38 0.71 0.66
N THR A 51 -3.89 -0.48 1.03
CA THR A 51 -4.21 -1.13 2.31
C THR A 51 -3.76 -0.30 3.51
N LEU A 52 -2.64 0.43 3.41
CA LEU A 52 -2.18 1.33 4.48
C LEU A 52 -2.89 2.69 4.48
N LEU A 53 -3.41 3.13 3.34
CA LEU A 53 -4.23 4.34 3.26
C LEU A 53 -5.55 4.20 4.02
N GLN A 54 -6.19 3.04 3.94
CA GLN A 54 -7.48 2.77 4.59
C GLN A 54 -7.49 3.04 6.12
N PRO A 55 -6.57 2.50 6.94
CA PRO A 55 -6.56 2.79 8.38
C PRO A 55 -6.25 4.26 8.67
N THR A 56 -5.45 4.92 7.83
CA THR A 56 -5.16 6.36 7.98
C THR A 56 -6.43 7.19 7.83
N ILE A 57 -7.24 6.90 6.81
CA ILE A 57 -8.53 7.55 6.58
C ILE A 57 -9.48 7.29 7.76
N LEU A 58 -9.53 6.05 8.25
CA LEU A 58 -10.41 5.69 9.37
C LEU A 58 -10.05 6.44 10.66
N VAL A 59 -8.76 6.53 11.01
CA VAL A 59 -8.30 7.28 12.18
C VAL A 59 -8.64 8.77 12.05
N PHE A 60 -8.41 9.35 10.87
CA PHE A 60 -8.74 10.76 10.61
C PHE A 60 -10.24 11.02 10.73
N MET A 61 -11.08 10.17 10.12
CA MET A 61 -12.53 10.27 10.25
C MET A 61 -12.99 10.12 11.71
N GLY A 62 -12.42 9.16 12.45
CA GLY A 62 -12.69 8.97 13.87
C GLY A 62 -12.37 10.20 14.71
N ALA A 63 -11.25 10.87 14.43
CA ALA A 63 -10.87 12.10 15.11
C ALA A 63 -11.86 13.24 14.81
N VAL A 64 -12.25 13.43 13.55
CA VAL A 64 -13.24 14.45 13.17
C VAL A 64 -14.59 14.21 13.85
N VAL A 65 -15.09 12.97 13.82
CA VAL A 65 -16.36 12.60 14.47
C VAL A 65 -16.25 12.74 15.99
N GLY A 66 -15.14 12.34 16.59
CA GLY A 66 -14.89 12.50 18.03
C GLY A 66 -14.92 13.96 18.47
N LEU A 67 -14.32 14.86 17.71
CA LEU A 67 -14.38 16.31 17.98
C LEU A 67 -15.80 16.85 17.91
N ILE A 68 -16.60 16.40 16.94
CA ILE A 68 -18.01 16.79 16.83
C ILE A 68 -18.80 16.33 18.06
N ILE A 69 -18.61 15.08 18.48
CA ILE A 69 -19.29 14.52 19.66
C ILE A 69 -18.94 15.32 20.90
N VAL A 70 -17.64 15.60 21.14
CA VAL A 70 -17.20 16.38 22.30
C VAL A 70 -17.80 17.79 22.27
N SER A 71 -17.82 18.45 21.11
CA SER A 71 -18.42 19.78 20.94
C SER A 71 -19.91 19.82 21.31
N VAL A 72 -20.65 18.72 21.11
CA VAL A 72 -22.08 18.63 21.43
C VAL A 72 -22.34 18.13 22.84
N LEU A 73 -21.57 17.15 23.33
CA LEU A 73 -21.79 16.55 24.64
C LEU A 73 -21.38 17.46 25.80
N LEU A 74 -20.29 18.21 25.66
CA LEU A 74 -19.83 19.14 26.70
C LEU A 74 -20.92 20.17 27.10
N PRO A 75 -21.54 20.92 26.18
CA PRO A 75 -22.59 21.87 26.57
C PRO A 75 -23.87 21.16 27.05
N LEU A 76 -24.15 19.95 26.55
CA LEU A 76 -25.30 19.17 27.02
C LEU A 76 -25.15 18.80 28.50
N THR A 77 -23.94 18.42 28.93
CA THR A 77 -23.67 18.08 30.34
C THR A 77 -23.80 19.29 31.27
N ASP A 78 -23.41 20.48 30.82
CA ASP A 78 -23.56 21.71 31.60
C ASP A 78 -25.05 22.02 31.84
N VAL A 79 -25.88 21.92 30.80
CA VAL A 79 -27.33 22.16 30.90
C VAL A 79 -28.02 21.14 31.80
N SER A 80 -27.66 19.85 31.71
CA SER A 80 -28.26 18.83 32.59
C SER A 80 -27.90 19.00 34.07
N SER A 81 -26.69 19.49 34.36
CA SER A 81 -26.27 19.72 35.75
C SER A 81 -26.99 20.90 36.42
N LEU A 82 -27.42 21.88 35.63
CA LEU A 82 -28.22 23.02 36.09
C LEU A 82 -29.69 22.67 36.32
N SER A 83 -30.20 21.58 35.74
CA SER A 83 -31.58 21.12 35.98
C SER A 83 -31.74 20.24 37.22
N ASP A 84 -30.66 19.73 37.79
CA ASP A 84 -30.66 18.84 38.96
C ASP A 84 -30.36 19.57 40.31
N ILE A 85 -30.12 20.89 40.29
CA ILE A 85 -30.02 21.79 41.46
C ILE A 85 -31.26 22.68 41.52
#